data_AF-A0A158GVA2-F1
#
_entry.id   AF-A0A158GVA2-F1
#
_cell.length_a   1.000
_cell.length_b   1.000
_cell.length_c   1.000
_cell.angle_alpha   90.00
_cell.angle_beta   90.00
_cell.angle_gamma   90.00
#
_symmetry.space_group_name_H-M   'P 1'
#
loop_
_entity.id
_entity.type
_entity.pdbx_description
1 polymer ?
#
loop_
_entity_poly.entity_id
_entity_poly.type
_entity_poly.pdbx_seq_one_letter_code
_entity_poly.pdbx_strand_id
1 'polypeptide(L)'
;MLPRKGLREASINRTRGGFTNVASVRNLTAPTLPVYPPTGDRFHWRVLSHLAPNYLSLLDAEILRGSLALYDWTDGELNRRRIDAIIDVKHRPLQKLVKGGLLRGVEIEVTLNSDKFAGDGDLALFGEMLNRFLALYATMNIYTKLVVISLPSGRRKTWPDNKAEGAPF
;
A
#
# COMPACT_ATOMS: atom_id res chain seq x y z
N MET A 1 29.88 -5.22 8.83
CA MET A 1 28.96 -4.30 8.13
C MET A 1 29.60 -3.88 6.82
N LEU A 2 28.88 -3.94 5.69
CA LEU A 2 29.38 -3.36 4.43
C LEU A 2 29.40 -1.81 4.53
N PRO A 3 30.43 -1.13 4.00
CA PRO A 3 30.49 0.33 4.01
C PRO A 3 29.43 0.94 3.07
N ARG A 4 28.55 1.80 3.62
CA ARG A 4 27.41 2.40 2.90
C ARG A 4 27.81 3.18 1.63
N LYS A 5 28.98 3.85 1.63
CA LYS A 5 29.48 4.62 0.48
C LYS A 5 29.91 3.70 -0.68
N GLY A 6 30.56 2.58 -0.37
CA GLY A 6 31.08 1.66 -1.39
C GLY A 6 30.00 0.95 -2.22
N LEU A 7 28.80 0.73 -1.66
CA LEU A 7 27.71 0.07 -2.39
C LEU A 7 26.98 1.02 -3.35
N ARG A 8 26.85 2.31 -3.01
CA ARG A 8 26.22 3.30 -3.90
C ARG A 8 27.07 3.62 -5.12
N GLU A 9 28.40 3.55 -4.96
CA GLU A 9 29.38 3.72 -6.03
C GLU A 9 29.66 2.41 -6.78
N ALA A 10 29.10 1.29 -6.32
CA ALA A 10 29.27 0.00 -6.97
C ALA A 10 28.54 -0.02 -8.32
N SER A 11 29.29 -0.36 -9.37
CA SER A 11 28.80 -0.34 -10.75
C SER A 11 28.78 -1.75 -11.34
N ILE A 12 27.61 -2.24 -11.77
CA ILE A 12 27.48 -3.50 -12.49
C ILE A 12 27.51 -3.17 -13.99
N ASN A 13 28.71 -3.08 -14.54
CA ASN A 13 28.93 -2.59 -15.91
C ASN A 13 29.57 -3.64 -16.83
N ARG A 14 29.81 -4.85 -16.34
CA ARG A 14 30.47 -5.93 -17.08
C ARG A 14 29.71 -7.24 -16.92
N THR A 15 29.56 -7.96 -18.03
CA THR A 15 29.07 -9.34 -18.04
C THR A 15 30.23 -10.31 -17.81
N ARG A 16 29.93 -11.46 -17.21
CA ARG A 16 30.78 -12.64 -17.37
C ARG A 16 30.57 -13.17 -18.78
N GLY A 17 31.61 -13.64 -19.47
CA GLY A 17 31.51 -14.11 -20.87
C GLY A 17 30.49 -15.25 -21.05
N GLY A 18 30.12 -15.53 -22.31
CA GLY A 18 29.16 -16.58 -22.67
C GLY A 18 27.78 -16.08 -23.13
N PHE A 19 27.59 -14.76 -23.23
CA PHE A 19 26.37 -14.17 -23.78
C PHE A 19 26.62 -13.65 -25.21
N THR A 20 25.96 -14.25 -26.19
CA THR A 20 26.13 -13.91 -27.63
C THR A 20 25.24 -12.75 -28.11
N ASN A 21 24.20 -12.39 -27.35
CA ASN A 21 23.21 -11.37 -27.73
C ASN A 21 23.10 -10.21 -26.71
N VAL A 22 24.19 -9.87 -25.99
CA VAL A 22 24.22 -8.79 -25.01
C VAL A 22 25.28 -7.75 -25.42
N ALA A 23 24.83 -6.55 -25.81
CA ALA A 23 25.72 -5.49 -26.28
C ALA A 23 26.45 -4.76 -25.12
N SER A 24 25.75 -4.46 -24.02
CA SER A 24 26.33 -3.82 -22.83
C SER A 24 25.46 -4.02 -21.60
N VAL A 25 26.04 -3.79 -20.42
CA VAL A 25 25.32 -3.79 -19.13
C VAL A 25 25.67 -2.52 -18.38
N ARG A 26 24.68 -1.92 -17.73
CA ARG A 26 24.83 -0.75 -16.87
C ARG A 26 23.76 -0.73 -15.78
N ASN A 27 24.06 -0.11 -14.66
CA ASN A 27 23.07 0.19 -13.63
C ASN A 27 22.08 1.25 -14.14
N LEU A 28 20.77 0.99 -14.02
CA LEU A 28 19.73 2.00 -14.24
C LEU A 28 19.53 2.88 -13.00
N THR A 29 19.75 2.30 -11.82
CA THR A 29 19.65 2.96 -10.52
C THR A 29 20.77 2.44 -9.61
N ALA A 30 21.12 3.23 -8.58
CA ALA A 30 22.11 2.81 -7.61
C ALA A 30 21.59 1.60 -6.78
N PRO A 31 22.44 0.60 -6.50
CA PRO A 31 22.07 -0.50 -5.60
C PRO A 31 21.64 0.01 -4.23
N THR A 32 20.56 -0.56 -3.69
CA THR A 32 20.06 -0.21 -2.35
C THR A 32 20.83 -0.95 -1.27
N LEU A 33 20.82 -0.38 -0.05
CA LEU A 33 21.36 -1.06 1.12
C LEU A 33 20.35 -2.10 1.63
N PRO A 34 20.81 -3.16 2.30
CA PRO A 34 19.93 -4.07 3.01
C PRO A 34 19.02 -3.31 3.99
N VAL A 35 17.75 -3.67 3.99
CA VAL A 35 16.74 -3.15 4.92
C VAL A 35 16.33 -4.30 5.84
N TYR A 36 16.43 -4.08 7.15
CA TYR A 36 16.12 -5.10 8.16
C TYR A 36 14.78 -4.79 8.82
N PRO A 37 13.96 -5.82 9.12
CA PRO A 37 12.67 -5.60 9.75
C PRO A 37 12.83 -5.05 11.18
N PRO A 38 11.89 -4.23 11.67
CA PRO A 38 11.89 -3.76 13.05
C PRO A 38 11.73 -4.93 14.03
N THR A 39 12.53 -4.93 15.11
CA THR A 39 12.49 -5.99 16.14
C THR A 39 11.94 -5.52 17.50
N GLY A 40 11.73 -4.22 17.68
CA GLY A 40 11.21 -3.62 18.91
C GLY A 40 9.69 -3.44 18.98
N ASP A 41 9.21 -2.74 20.01
CA ASP A 41 7.85 -2.18 20.13
C ASP A 41 6.68 -3.15 19.84
N ARG A 42 6.81 -4.42 20.28
CA ARG A 42 5.79 -5.45 20.03
C ARG A 42 5.40 -5.55 18.54
N PHE A 43 6.32 -5.25 17.63
CA PHE A 43 6.07 -5.18 16.18
C PHE A 43 5.30 -6.41 15.66
N HIS A 44 5.76 -7.60 16.03
CA HIS A 44 5.12 -8.86 15.65
C HIS A 44 3.66 -8.95 16.11
N TRP A 45 3.34 -8.45 17.30
CA TRP A 45 1.96 -8.42 17.79
C TRP A 45 1.10 -7.42 17.01
N ARG A 46 1.65 -6.24 16.70
CA ARG A 46 0.94 -5.25 15.87
C ARG A 46 0.65 -5.80 14.47
N VAL A 47 1.60 -6.54 13.89
CA VAL A 47 1.42 -7.29 12.63
C VAL A 47 0.26 -8.28 12.75
N LEU A 48 0.28 -9.14 13.77
CA LEU A 48 -0.80 -10.12 13.98
C LEU A 48 -2.16 -9.46 14.21
N SER A 49 -2.20 -8.34 14.95
CA SER A 49 -3.45 -7.63 15.26
C SER A 49 -4.10 -7.02 14.02
N HIS A 50 -3.34 -6.40 13.11
CA HIS A 50 -3.97 -5.79 11.94
C HIS A 50 -4.41 -6.83 10.89
N LEU A 51 -3.91 -8.07 10.95
CA LEU A 51 -4.37 -9.18 10.10
C LEU A 51 -5.72 -9.76 10.56
N ALA A 52 -6.27 -9.29 11.68
CA ALA A 52 -7.51 -9.80 12.23
C ALA A 52 -8.73 -9.50 11.31
N PRO A 53 -9.71 -10.40 11.19
CA PRO A 53 -10.84 -10.23 10.28
C PRO A 53 -11.75 -9.02 10.57
N ASN A 54 -11.71 -8.49 11.79
CA ASN A 54 -12.52 -7.35 12.23
C ASN A 54 -11.88 -5.99 11.94
N TYR A 55 -10.71 -5.97 11.27
CA TYR A 55 -9.93 -4.75 11.02
C TYR A 55 -10.75 -3.65 10.33
N LEU A 56 -11.56 -3.97 9.31
CA LEU A 56 -12.35 -2.97 8.58
C LEU A 56 -13.39 -2.26 9.45
N SER A 57 -13.93 -2.92 10.47
CA SER A 57 -14.93 -2.33 11.35
C SER A 57 -14.33 -1.31 12.33
N LEU A 58 -13.03 -1.41 12.57
CA LEU A 58 -12.29 -0.48 13.43
C LEU A 58 -11.54 0.57 12.61
N LEU A 59 -11.68 0.58 11.29
CA LEU A 59 -10.81 1.37 10.44
C LEU A 59 -11.10 2.87 10.57
N ASP A 60 -10.13 3.59 11.11
CA ASP A 60 -10.01 5.04 11.07
C ASP A 60 -8.65 5.46 10.50
N ALA A 61 -8.39 6.77 10.48
CA ALA A 61 -7.16 7.31 9.92
C ALA A 61 -5.90 6.93 10.72
N GLU A 62 -6.00 6.83 12.05
CA GLU A 62 -4.88 6.49 12.92
C GLU A 62 -4.50 5.02 12.77
N ILE A 63 -5.49 4.14 12.77
CA ILE A 63 -5.33 2.71 12.58
C ILE A 63 -4.79 2.43 11.18
N LEU A 64 -5.29 3.09 10.13
CA LEU A 64 -4.75 2.91 8.78
C LEU A 64 -3.29 3.36 8.69
N ARG A 65 -2.93 4.52 9.25
CA ARG A 65 -1.53 4.98 9.30
C ARG A 65 -0.65 4.01 10.09
N GLY A 66 -1.13 3.54 11.24
CA GLY A 66 -0.43 2.59 12.10
C GLY A 66 -0.15 1.27 11.41
N SER A 67 -1.10 0.76 10.62
CA SER A 67 -0.94 -0.47 9.84
C SER A 67 0.00 -0.29 8.66
N LEU A 68 -0.10 0.81 7.91
CA LEU A 68 0.81 1.10 6.80
C LEU A 68 2.25 1.34 7.29
N ALA A 69 2.43 1.95 8.46
CA ALA A 69 3.73 2.15 9.08
C ALA A 69 4.45 0.83 9.42
N LEU A 70 3.74 -0.29 9.58
CA LEU A 70 4.38 -1.60 9.78
C LEU A 70 5.12 -2.10 8.55
N TYR A 71 4.84 -1.54 7.37
CA TYR A 71 5.50 -1.89 6.11
C TYR A 71 6.62 -0.91 5.73
N ASP A 72 6.77 0.21 6.44
CA ASP A 72 7.88 1.14 6.23
C ASP A 72 9.07 0.75 7.09
N TRP A 73 9.94 -0.09 6.53
CA TRP A 73 11.20 -0.48 7.18
C TRP A 73 12.37 0.41 6.77
N THR A 74 12.09 1.45 5.97
CA THR A 74 13.12 2.36 5.49
C THR A 74 13.26 3.55 6.43
N ASP A 75 14.47 4.11 6.54
CA ASP A 75 14.70 5.37 7.27
C ASP A 75 14.30 6.62 6.43
N GLY A 76 13.50 6.44 5.38
CA GLY A 76 13.21 7.46 4.38
C GLY A 76 12.00 8.33 4.74
N GLU A 77 12.12 9.65 4.55
CA GLU A 77 11.03 10.59 4.84
C GLU A 77 9.85 10.48 3.87
N LEU A 78 10.09 10.01 2.64
CA LEU A 78 9.06 9.96 1.58
C LEU A 78 7.87 9.07 1.94
N ASN A 79 8.12 7.87 2.48
CA ASN A 79 7.04 6.95 2.86
C ASN A 79 6.25 7.50 4.04
N ARG A 80 6.96 7.98 5.07
CA ARG A 80 6.34 8.64 6.22
C ARG A 80 5.47 9.83 5.79
N ARG A 81 5.96 10.67 4.88
CA ARG A 81 5.19 11.81 4.34
C ARG A 81 3.91 11.37 3.64
N ARG A 82 3.94 10.28 2.85
CA ARG A 82 2.75 9.70 2.21
C ARG A 82 1.76 9.11 3.22
N ILE A 83 2.26 8.41 4.24
CA ILE A 83 1.41 7.87 5.33
C ILE A 83 0.74 9.02 6.08
N ASP A 84 1.50 10.06 6.43
CA ASP A 84 1.01 11.27 7.08
C ASP A 84 0.11 12.14 6.16
N ALA A 85 -0.03 11.76 4.89
CA ALA A 85 -0.98 12.40 3.97
C ALA A 85 -2.40 11.92 4.18
N ILE A 86 -2.61 10.79 4.87
CA ILE A 86 -3.93 10.31 5.26
C ILE A 86 -4.46 11.26 6.33
N ILE A 87 -5.46 12.06 5.97
CA ILE A 87 -6.11 13.03 6.86
C ILE A 87 -7.23 12.33 7.63
N ASP A 88 -8.13 11.68 6.90
CA ASP A 88 -9.36 11.12 7.46
C ASP A 88 -9.73 9.81 6.75
N VAL A 89 -10.40 8.92 7.46
CA VAL A 89 -10.92 7.66 6.94
C VAL A 89 -12.31 7.45 7.50
N LYS A 90 -13.29 7.31 6.62
CA LYS A 90 -14.67 6.99 6.97
C LYS A 90 -15.04 5.67 6.32
N HIS A 91 -15.88 4.91 6.99
CA HIS A 91 -16.46 3.71 6.43
C HIS A 91 -17.98 3.74 6.57
N ARG A 92 -18.69 3.24 5.55
CA ARG A 92 -20.14 3.10 5.59
C ARG A 92 -20.59 1.77 4.99
N PRO A 93 -21.60 1.11 5.58
CA PRO A 93 -22.15 -0.10 4.99
C PRO A 93 -22.83 0.20 3.66
N LEU A 94 -22.65 -0.71 2.70
CA LEU A 94 -23.32 -0.74 1.42
C LEU A 94 -24.17 -1.99 1.29
N GLN A 95 -25.22 -1.89 0.48
CA GLN A 95 -26.07 -3.00 0.10
C GLN A 95 -26.44 -2.86 -1.38
N LYS A 96 -26.37 -3.96 -2.13
CA LYS A 96 -26.87 -4.02 -3.51
C LYS A 96 -27.49 -5.38 -3.82
N LEU A 97 -28.53 -5.39 -4.64
CA LEU A 97 -29.16 -6.62 -5.09
C LEU A 97 -28.40 -7.19 -6.29
N VAL A 98 -27.97 -8.45 -6.21
CA VAL A 98 -27.24 -9.15 -7.29
C VAL A 98 -27.90 -10.51 -7.52
N LYS A 99 -28.47 -10.73 -8.71
CA LYS A 99 -29.14 -11.99 -9.09
C LYS A 99 -30.20 -12.46 -8.07
N GLY A 100 -30.97 -11.52 -7.51
CA GLY A 100 -32.00 -11.81 -6.50
C GLY A 100 -31.49 -11.97 -5.07
N GLY A 101 -30.17 -11.96 -4.85
CA GLY A 101 -29.57 -11.98 -3.51
C GLY A 101 -29.14 -10.59 -3.03
N LEU A 102 -29.22 -10.35 -1.73
CA LEU A 102 -28.68 -9.14 -1.10
C LEU A 102 -27.17 -9.31 -0.87
N LEU A 103 -26.36 -8.52 -1.56
CA LEU A 103 -24.92 -8.46 -1.35
C LEU A 103 -24.57 -7.27 -0.45
N ARG A 104 -23.87 -7.54 0.66
CA ARG A 104 -23.36 -6.51 1.57
C ARG A 104 -21.98 -6.04 1.14
N GLY A 105 -21.66 -4.79 1.41
CA GLY A 105 -20.35 -4.23 1.19
C GLY A 105 -19.99 -3.15 2.19
N VAL A 106 -18.78 -2.63 2.09
CA VAL A 106 -18.31 -1.47 2.85
C VAL A 106 -17.65 -0.51 1.87
N GLU A 107 -18.12 0.74 1.87
CA GLU A 107 -17.39 1.83 1.23
C GLU A 107 -16.40 2.40 2.24
N ILE A 108 -15.14 2.52 1.83
CA ILE A 108 -14.06 3.11 2.61
C ILE A 108 -13.67 4.38 1.87
N GLU A 109 -13.92 5.52 2.50
CA GLU A 109 -13.59 6.84 1.99
C GLU A 109 -12.33 7.34 2.70
N VAL A 110 -11.27 7.58 1.95
CA VAL A 110 -9.98 8.05 2.46
C VAL A 110 -9.70 9.44 1.93
N THR A 111 -9.53 10.39 2.84
CA THR A 111 -9.15 11.76 2.51
C THR A 111 -7.64 11.91 2.56
N LEU A 112 -7.03 12.31 1.45
CA LEU A 112 -5.58 12.44 1.28
C LEU A 112 -5.19 13.90 1.03
N ASN A 113 -4.09 14.34 1.63
CA ASN A 113 -3.41 15.59 1.27
C ASN A 113 -2.53 15.36 0.03
N SER A 114 -2.90 15.92 -1.12
CA SER A 114 -2.14 15.76 -2.37
C SER A 114 -0.76 16.39 -2.31
N ASP A 115 -0.55 17.44 -1.50
CA ASP A 115 0.72 18.17 -1.41
C ASP A 115 1.82 17.36 -0.73
N LYS A 116 1.45 16.23 -0.12
CA LYS A 116 2.39 15.28 0.48
C LYS A 116 2.87 14.19 -0.49
N PHE A 117 2.36 14.16 -1.72
CA PHE A 117 2.79 13.26 -2.78
C PHE A 117 3.68 13.98 -3.78
N ALA A 118 4.50 13.22 -4.54
CA ALA A 118 5.36 13.81 -5.57
C ALA A 118 4.57 14.37 -6.78
N GLY A 119 3.31 13.95 -6.94
CA GLY A 119 2.40 14.41 -7.98
C GLY A 119 1.23 13.44 -8.16
N ASP A 120 0.41 13.71 -9.19
CA ASP A 120 -0.80 12.93 -9.48
C ASP A 120 -0.54 11.43 -9.71
N GLY A 121 0.61 11.08 -10.31
CA GLY A 121 1.00 9.69 -10.52
C GLY A 121 1.29 8.93 -9.23
N ASP A 122 1.99 9.57 -8.29
CA ASP A 122 2.31 8.99 -6.97
C ASP A 122 1.03 8.78 -6.14
N LEU A 123 0.15 9.78 -6.14
CA LEU A 123 -1.17 9.70 -5.50
C LEU A 123 -2.06 8.59 -6.12
N ALA A 124 -2.07 8.48 -7.45
CA ALA A 124 -2.85 7.47 -8.14
C ALA A 124 -2.33 6.05 -7.85
N LEU A 125 -1.01 5.86 -7.83
CA LEU A 125 -0.39 4.58 -7.49
C LEU A 125 -0.63 4.22 -6.02
N PHE A 126 -0.53 5.19 -5.11
CA PHE A 126 -0.86 5.00 -3.70
C PHE A 126 -2.32 4.54 -3.52
N GLY A 127 -3.26 5.20 -4.20
CA GLY A 127 -4.67 4.80 -4.17
C GLY A 127 -4.91 3.39 -4.73
N GLU A 128 -4.21 3.00 -5.79
CA GLU A 128 -4.29 1.65 -6.36
C GLU A 128 -3.76 0.58 -5.39
N MET A 129 -2.62 0.84 -4.76
CA MET A 129 -2.07 -0.04 -3.73
C MET A 129 -2.99 -0.14 -2.52
N LEU A 130 -3.59 0.99 -2.10
CA LEU A 130 -4.54 1.02 -1.00
C LEU A 130 -5.82 0.23 -1.33
N ASN A 131 -6.32 0.31 -2.57
CA ASN A 131 -7.46 -0.48 -3.03
C ASN A 131 -7.18 -1.98 -2.88
N ARG A 132 -6.00 -2.43 -3.34
CA ARG A 132 -5.58 -3.83 -3.23
C ARG A 132 -5.36 -4.26 -1.79
N PHE A 133 -4.75 -3.40 -0.96
CA PHE A 133 -4.56 -3.66 0.46
C PHE A 133 -5.88 -3.88 1.18
N LEU A 134 -6.85 -2.97 0.99
CA LEU A 134 -8.16 -3.06 1.64
C LEU A 134 -8.99 -4.25 1.12
N ALA A 135 -8.81 -4.62 -0.15
CA ALA A 135 -9.44 -5.81 -0.73
C ALA A 135 -9.02 -7.13 -0.04
N LEU A 136 -7.86 -7.18 0.62
CA LEU A 136 -7.44 -8.36 1.39
C LEU A 136 -8.33 -8.62 2.61
N TYR A 137 -9.06 -7.61 3.07
CA TYR A 137 -10.03 -7.73 4.15
C TYR A 137 -11.46 -7.98 3.66
N ALA A 138 -11.67 -8.02 2.33
CA ALA A 138 -12.94 -8.48 1.79
C ALA A 138 -13.14 -9.95 2.21
N THR A 139 -14.36 -10.29 2.61
CA THR A 139 -14.73 -11.67 2.94
C THR A 139 -15.66 -12.20 1.85
N MET A 140 -15.93 -13.50 1.85
CA MET A 140 -16.81 -14.13 0.84
C MET A 140 -18.18 -13.43 0.71
N ASN A 141 -18.67 -12.85 1.81
CA ASN A 141 -20.01 -12.24 1.91
C ASN A 141 -20.00 -10.71 1.90
N ILE A 142 -18.83 -10.07 1.86
CA ILE A 142 -18.69 -8.61 1.93
C ILE A 142 -17.70 -8.13 0.88
N TYR A 143 -18.14 -7.26 -0.03
CA TYR A 143 -17.24 -6.56 -0.95
C TYR A 143 -16.73 -5.24 -0.35
N THR A 144 -15.55 -4.80 -0.77
CA THR A 144 -14.97 -3.51 -0.38
C THR A 144 -14.97 -2.56 -1.57
N LYS A 145 -15.24 -1.29 -1.31
CA LYS A 145 -15.18 -0.22 -2.31
C LYS A 145 -14.33 0.93 -1.77
N LEU A 146 -13.23 1.26 -2.46
CA LEU A 146 -12.40 2.41 -2.09
C LEU A 146 -12.86 3.67 -2.82
N VAL A 147 -12.95 4.75 -2.05
CA VAL A 147 -13.06 6.13 -2.55
C VAL A 147 -11.91 6.93 -1.96
N VAL A 148 -11.20 7.69 -2.80
CA VAL A 148 -10.21 8.67 -2.36
C VAL A 148 -10.70 10.08 -2.66
N ILE A 149 -10.64 10.95 -1.67
CA ILE A 149 -10.83 12.40 -1.81
C ILE A 149 -9.48 13.07 -1.69
N SER A 150 -9.07 13.81 -2.72
CA SER A 150 -7.78 14.50 -2.75
C SER A 150 -7.97 15.97 -2.36
N LEU A 151 -7.35 16.43 -1.29
CA LEU A 151 -7.32 17.84 -0.89
C LEU A 151 -6.01 18.49 -1.31
N PRO A 152 -6.00 19.77 -1.75
CA PRO A 152 -7.13 20.71 -1.68
C PRO A 152 -8.09 20.66 -2.89
N SER A 153 -7.78 19.90 -3.96
CA SER A 153 -8.57 19.92 -5.20
C SER A 153 -10.02 19.43 -5.07
N GLY A 154 -10.35 18.70 -4.00
CA GLY A 154 -11.66 18.07 -3.79
C GLY A 154 -11.94 16.90 -4.75
N ARG A 155 -10.94 16.49 -5.56
CA ARG A 155 -11.13 15.46 -6.59
C ARG A 155 -11.44 14.11 -5.93
N ARG A 156 -12.60 13.56 -6.25
CA ARG A 156 -13.07 12.25 -5.80
C ARG A 156 -12.73 11.19 -6.86
N LYS A 157 -12.00 10.15 -6.48
CA LYS A 157 -11.72 8.98 -7.32
C LYS A 157 -12.28 7.73 -6.66
N THR A 158 -12.97 6.89 -7.43
CA THR A 158 -13.60 5.66 -6.94
C THR A 158 -13.00 4.46 -7.67
N TRP A 159 -12.69 3.40 -6.94
CA TRP A 159 -12.21 2.14 -7.51
C TRP A 159 -13.35 1.13 -7.70
N PRO A 160 -13.17 0.13 -8.58
CA PRO A 160 -14.11 -0.98 -8.71
C PRO A 160 -14.33 -1.74 -7.40
N ASP A 161 -15.49 -2.38 -7.27
CA ASP A 161 -15.79 -3.21 -6.12
C ASP A 161 -14.87 -4.44 -6.10
N ASN A 162 -14.16 -4.65 -5.00
CA ASN A 162 -13.36 -5.87 -4.80
C ASN A 162 -14.13 -6.83 -3.93
N LYS A 163 -14.30 -8.06 -4.41
CA LYS A 163 -14.89 -9.16 -3.67
C LYS A 163 -13.82 -10.23 -3.49
N ALA A 164 -13.68 -10.78 -2.30
CA ALA A 164 -12.92 -12.00 -2.14
C ALA A 164 -13.64 -13.11 -2.90
N GLU A 165 -13.01 -13.60 -3.96
CA GLU A 165 -13.20 -14.99 -4.35
C GLU A 165 -12.71 -15.78 -3.16
N GLY A 166 -13.53 -16.68 -2.61
CA GLY A 166 -13.14 -17.47 -1.46
C GLY A 166 -11.81 -18.18 -1.71
N ALA A 167 -11.26 -18.80 -0.67
CA ALA A 167 -10.17 -19.73 -0.86
C ALA A 167 -10.49 -20.69 -2.03
N PRO A 168 -9.56 -20.95 -2.96
CA PRO A 168 -9.80 -21.81 -4.12
C PRO A 168 -9.91 -23.31 -3.77
N PHE A 169 -10.45 -23.65 -2.60
CA PHE A 169 -10.59 -25.00 -2.07
C PHE A 169 -11.91 -25.17 -1.33
#